data_AF-A0A0F2PE78-F1
#
_entry.id   AF-A0A0F2PE78-F1
#
_cell.length_a   1.000
_cell.length_b   1.000
_cell.length_c   1.000
_cell.angle_alpha   90.00
_cell.angle_beta   90.00
_cell.angle_gamma   90.00
#
_symmetry.space_group_name_H-M   'P 1'
#
loop_
_entity.id
_entity.type
_entity.pdbx_description
1 polymer ?
#
loop_
_entity_poly.entity_id
_entity_poly.type
_entity_poly.pdbx_seq_one_letter_code
_entity_poly.pdbx_strand_id
1 'polypeptide(L)'
;MAIALLFTGVYAEAAVKSVKLFIDNQLMMVEPGSILSNGQVYVPIRVVAEHFGAQVQWDDKNNAVLINQQQGDLYLKGQNVPGGSSGIMNNLVKAAELKDILDEDGDGELADYRNGRSGGDDIANDPLVVDIRNQTDYDTSHIPGAVWITGVERIAEQDSIDQLNNLLNEHVKNGGKKEIVLYCYTGNTSGLAAGVLGAKGIPVKSMMYGFDIAWQGTKSADKAIRADMEDSGGNTIGCGG
;
A
#
# COMPACT_ATOMS: atom_id res chain seq x y z
N MET A 1 20.80 64.24 -35.64
CA MET A 1 20.26 63.69 -34.37
C MET A 1 19.68 62.32 -34.67
N ALA A 2 20.31 61.25 -34.21
CA ALA A 2 19.81 59.89 -34.36
C ALA A 2 19.22 59.44 -33.02
N ILE A 3 17.94 59.06 -33.01
CA ILE A 3 17.25 58.51 -31.84
C ILE A 3 17.46 57.00 -31.86
N ALA A 4 18.18 56.48 -30.88
CA ALA A 4 18.29 55.04 -30.63
C ALA A 4 17.14 54.61 -29.70
N LEU A 5 16.23 53.79 -30.21
CA LEU A 5 15.23 53.09 -29.39
C LEU A 5 15.87 51.83 -28.81
N LEU A 6 16.06 51.82 -27.48
CA LEU A 6 16.40 50.63 -26.70
C LEU A 6 15.10 49.90 -26.33
N PHE A 7 14.85 48.77 -26.99
CA PHE A 7 13.83 47.82 -26.54
C PHE A 7 14.42 46.96 -25.40
N THR A 8 14.08 47.28 -24.16
CA THR A 8 14.30 46.36 -23.04
C THR A 8 13.15 45.35 -23.03
N GLY A 9 13.40 44.15 -23.54
CA GLY A 9 12.49 43.02 -23.35
C GLY A 9 12.47 42.66 -21.87
N VAL A 10 11.32 42.82 -21.21
CA VAL A 10 11.10 42.26 -19.88
C VAL A 10 10.75 40.79 -20.08
N TYR A 11 11.69 39.89 -19.80
CA TYR A 11 11.39 38.48 -19.68
C TYR A 11 10.66 38.28 -18.36
N ALA A 12 9.40 37.87 -18.41
CA ALA A 12 8.72 37.35 -17.24
C ALA A 12 9.26 35.93 -16.99
N GLU A 13 10.19 35.78 -16.05
CA GLU A 13 10.44 34.48 -15.45
C GLU A 13 9.21 34.12 -14.63
N ALA A 14 8.47 33.09 -15.07
CA ALA A 14 7.47 32.47 -14.23
C ALA A 14 8.19 31.95 -12.99
N ALA A 15 7.94 32.56 -11.84
CA ALA A 15 8.47 32.09 -10.56
C ALA A 15 7.91 30.68 -10.29
N VAL A 16 8.68 29.65 -10.65
CA VAL A 16 8.38 28.27 -10.29
C VAL A 16 8.40 28.22 -8.78
N LYS A 17 7.24 27.98 -8.16
CA LYS A 17 7.13 27.81 -6.71
C LYS A 17 7.97 26.61 -6.32
N SER A 18 9.18 26.85 -5.83
CA SER A 18 10.12 25.79 -5.47
C SER A 18 9.61 25.03 -4.26
N VAL A 19 9.39 23.73 -4.42
CA VAL A 19 9.01 22.85 -3.32
C VAL A 19 10.27 22.50 -2.55
N LYS A 20 10.34 22.91 -1.28
CA LYS A 20 11.44 22.55 -0.39
C LYS A 20 11.21 21.14 0.15
N LEU A 21 12.24 20.30 0.08
CA LEU A 21 12.21 18.96 0.65
C LEU A 21 12.94 18.96 1.99
N PHE A 22 12.28 18.47 3.03
CA PHE A 22 12.90 18.20 4.33
C PHE A 22 12.83 16.70 4.61
N ILE A 23 13.96 16.10 4.99
CA ILE A 23 14.02 14.71 5.47
C ILE A 23 14.67 14.77 6.86
N ASP A 24 14.03 14.20 7.88
CA ASP A 24 14.48 14.27 9.28
C ASP A 24 14.85 15.70 9.75
N ASN A 25 13.98 16.66 9.43
CA ASN A 25 14.17 18.09 9.67
C ASN A 25 15.38 18.74 8.96
N GLN A 26 16.06 18.03 8.07
CA GLN A 26 17.17 18.56 7.26
C GLN A 26 16.69 19.00 5.88
N LEU A 27 17.02 20.24 5.49
CA LEU A 27 16.72 20.75 4.15
C LEU A 27 17.60 20.04 3.11
N MET A 28 16.95 19.37 2.16
CA MET A 28 17.63 18.64 1.09
C MET A 28 17.76 19.52 -0.15
N MET A 29 18.98 19.65 -0.64
CA MET A 29 19.25 20.22 -1.96
C MET A 29 19.10 19.10 -2.99
N VAL A 30 18.09 19.21 -3.86
CA VAL A 30 17.73 18.14 -4.80
C VAL A 30 17.76 18.66 -6.24
N GLU A 31 18.46 17.92 -7.10
CA GLU A 31 18.48 18.13 -8.55
C GLU A 31 18.15 16.81 -9.26
N PRO A 32 17.05 16.75 -10.04
CA PRO A 32 16.08 17.81 -10.29
C PRO A 32 15.28 18.20 -9.03
N GLY A 33 14.82 19.45 -9.00
CA GLY A 33 13.95 19.96 -7.93
C GLY A 33 12.64 19.16 -7.79
N SER A 34 12.08 19.06 -6.59
CA SER A 34 10.71 18.57 -6.42
C SER A 34 9.72 19.52 -7.10
N ILE A 35 8.71 18.96 -7.79
CA ILE A 35 7.73 19.74 -8.56
C ILE A 35 6.31 19.55 -8.02
N LEU A 36 5.52 20.62 -7.99
CA LEU A 36 4.08 20.56 -7.71
C LEU A 36 3.32 20.57 -9.04
N SER A 37 2.59 19.51 -9.34
CA SER A 37 1.80 19.38 -10.55
C SER A 37 0.46 18.71 -10.24
N ASN A 38 -0.65 19.27 -10.73
CA ASN A 38 -2.00 18.76 -10.51
C ASN A 38 -2.34 18.48 -9.03
N GLY A 39 -1.87 19.34 -8.12
CA GLY A 39 -2.09 19.19 -6.67
C GLY A 39 -1.23 18.11 -6.00
N GLN A 40 -0.36 17.42 -6.74
CA GLN A 40 0.57 16.41 -6.23
C GLN A 40 2.01 16.91 -6.26
N VAL A 41 2.77 16.60 -5.22
CA VAL A 41 4.20 16.87 -5.17
C VAL A 41 4.96 15.64 -5.66
N TYR A 42 5.78 15.81 -6.69
CA TYR A 42 6.68 14.79 -7.20
C TYR A 42 8.06 15.02 -6.58
N VAL A 43 8.54 14.01 -5.87
CA VAL A 43 9.83 14.01 -5.18
C VAL A 43 10.78 13.05 -5.90
N PRO A 44 12.03 13.44 -6.22
CA PRO A 44 13.01 12.54 -6.79
C PRO A 44 13.31 11.36 -5.86
N ILE A 45 12.96 10.14 -6.29
CA ILE A 45 13.14 8.93 -5.47
C ILE A 45 14.59 8.67 -5.06
N ARG A 46 15.56 9.07 -5.91
CA ARG A 46 17.00 8.90 -5.66
C ARG A 46 17.43 9.54 -4.35
N VAL A 47 17.05 10.80 -4.14
CA VAL A 47 17.46 11.56 -2.94
C VAL A 47 16.92 10.90 -1.69
N VAL A 48 15.66 10.48 -1.73
CA VAL A 48 15.02 9.81 -0.59
C VAL A 48 15.75 8.50 -0.29
N ALA A 49 15.95 7.65 -1.30
CA ALA A 49 16.60 6.35 -1.12
C ALA A 49 18.07 6.48 -0.64
N GLU A 50 18.85 7.38 -1.23
CA GLU A 50 20.25 7.62 -0.86
C GLU A 50 20.38 8.21 0.55
N HIS A 51 19.46 9.10 0.95
CA HIS A 51 19.43 9.64 2.32
C HIS A 51 19.24 8.52 3.36
N PHE A 52 18.40 7.53 3.06
CA PHE A 52 18.21 6.36 3.92
C PHE A 52 19.28 5.27 3.73
N GLY A 53 20.37 5.56 3.03
CA GLY A 53 21.55 4.69 2.93
C GLY A 53 21.45 3.60 1.85
N ALA A 54 20.50 3.70 0.92
CA ALA A 54 20.43 2.83 -0.24
C ALA A 54 21.29 3.36 -1.41
N GLN A 55 21.87 2.46 -2.19
CA GLN A 55 22.53 2.77 -3.45
C GLN A 55 21.51 2.75 -4.59
N VAL A 56 21.47 3.81 -5.39
CA VAL A 56 20.55 3.92 -6.54
C VAL A 56 21.32 3.87 -7.86
N GLN A 57 21.01 2.88 -8.69
CA GLN A 57 21.61 2.66 -10.00
C GLN A 57 20.54 2.65 -11.08
N TRP A 58 20.90 3.09 -12.28
CA TRP A 58 20.07 2.94 -13.46
C TRP A 58 20.53 1.72 -14.24
N ASP A 59 19.58 0.86 -14.61
CA ASP A 59 19.78 -0.28 -15.48
C ASP A 59 19.25 0.06 -16.88
N ASP A 60 20.15 0.54 -17.74
CA ASP A 60 19.86 0.91 -19.12
C ASP A 60 19.24 -0.24 -19.92
N LYS A 61 19.64 -1.49 -19.63
CA LYS A 61 19.20 -2.65 -20.41
C LYS A 61 17.73 -2.93 -20.16
N ASN A 62 17.29 -2.82 -18.91
CA ASN A 62 15.93 -3.15 -18.49
C ASN A 62 15.05 -1.91 -18.34
N ASN A 63 15.57 -0.71 -18.60
CA ASN A 63 14.91 0.58 -18.34
C ASN A 63 14.38 0.66 -16.90
N ALA A 64 15.21 0.25 -15.94
CA ALA A 64 14.80 0.09 -14.54
C ALA A 64 15.71 0.88 -13.59
N VAL A 65 15.12 1.35 -12.48
CA VAL A 65 15.88 1.90 -11.35
C VAL A 65 16.12 0.78 -10.34
N LEU A 66 17.38 0.50 -10.04
CA LEU A 66 17.80 -0.46 -9.02
C LEU A 66 18.13 0.30 -7.73
N ILE A 67 17.47 -0.07 -6.63
CA ILE A 67 17.71 0.51 -5.30
C ILE A 67 18.17 -0.62 -4.38
N ASN A 68 19.42 -0.58 -3.94
CA ASN A 68 20.06 -1.65 -3.16
C ASN A 68 20.48 -1.13 -1.79
N GLN A 69 20.10 -1.83 -0.73
CA GLN A 69 20.59 -1.56 0.62
C GLN A 69 21.12 -2.85 1.23
N GLN A 70 22.33 -2.85 1.81
CA GLN A 70 22.98 -4.06 2.35
C GLN A 70 22.20 -4.71 3.51
N GLN A 71 21.25 -3.99 4.11
CA GLN A 71 20.33 -4.47 5.15
C GLN A 71 18.90 -4.75 4.63
N GLY A 72 18.70 -4.78 3.31
CA GLY A 72 17.39 -4.91 2.66
C GLY A 72 16.68 -6.27 2.83
N ASP A 73 17.39 -7.31 3.28
CA ASP A 73 16.84 -8.66 3.42
C ASP A 73 15.88 -8.85 4.61
N LEU A 74 15.70 -7.82 5.45
CA LEU A 74 15.00 -7.96 6.72
C LEU A 74 13.48 -7.71 6.64
N TYR A 75 12.99 -6.98 5.63
CA TYR A 75 11.78 -6.16 5.85
C TYR A 75 10.69 -6.30 4.79
N LEU A 76 11.05 -6.76 3.60
CA LEU A 76 10.14 -7.28 2.58
C LEU A 76 10.79 -8.58 2.15
N LYS A 77 10.52 -9.66 2.90
CA LYS A 77 11.44 -10.82 2.96
C LYS A 77 11.79 -11.40 1.61
N GLY A 78 10.96 -11.19 0.59
CA GLY A 78 11.24 -11.62 -0.78
C GLY A 78 11.74 -13.07 -0.78
N GLN A 79 11.20 -13.89 0.15
CA GLN A 79 11.90 -15.08 0.60
C GLN A 79 12.13 -15.90 -0.64
N ASN A 80 13.40 -16.21 -0.94
CA ASN A 80 13.75 -17.10 -2.03
C ASN A 80 13.18 -18.47 -1.69
N VAL A 81 11.90 -18.68 -2.00
CA VAL A 81 11.26 -19.98 -1.95
C VAL A 81 11.91 -20.77 -3.08
N PRO A 82 12.57 -21.91 -2.80
CA PRO A 82 13.09 -22.75 -3.87
C PRO A 82 11.93 -23.16 -4.79
N GLY A 83 11.87 -22.59 -5.99
CA GLY A 83 10.79 -22.82 -6.97
C GLY A 83 9.69 -21.76 -7.05
N GLY A 84 9.76 -20.65 -6.30
CA GLY A 84 8.82 -19.51 -6.38
C GLY A 84 9.41 -18.26 -7.04
N SER A 85 8.57 -17.27 -7.32
CA SER A 85 8.99 -15.95 -7.83
C SER A 85 9.91 -15.26 -6.81
N SER A 86 11.16 -14.94 -7.19
CA SER A 86 12.08 -14.17 -6.34
C SER A 86 11.71 -12.67 -6.36
N GLY A 87 11.75 -12.00 -5.20
CA GLY A 87 11.70 -10.53 -5.11
C GLY A 87 10.46 -9.93 -4.43
N ILE A 88 10.21 -8.65 -4.69
CA ILE A 88 9.13 -7.83 -4.07
C ILE A 88 7.75 -8.49 -4.17
N MET A 89 7.54 -9.31 -5.20
CA MET A 89 6.27 -9.99 -5.49
C MET A 89 5.82 -10.92 -4.37
N ASN A 90 6.72 -11.47 -3.53
CA ASN A 90 6.32 -12.30 -2.39
C ASN A 90 5.67 -11.49 -1.25
N ASN A 91 5.76 -10.17 -1.31
CA ASN A 91 5.09 -9.26 -0.38
C ASN A 91 3.80 -8.67 -0.98
N LEU A 92 3.39 -9.17 -2.14
CA LEU A 92 2.18 -8.79 -2.84
C LEU A 92 1.23 -9.99 -2.89
N VAL A 93 -0.06 -9.74 -2.71
CA VAL A 93 -1.12 -10.74 -2.88
C VAL A 93 -2.13 -10.20 -3.89
N LYS A 94 -2.54 -11.01 -4.88
CA LYS A 94 -3.60 -10.60 -5.80
C LYS A 94 -4.95 -10.70 -5.10
N ALA A 95 -5.92 -9.83 -5.43
CA ALA A 95 -7.26 -9.91 -4.84
C ALA A 95 -7.95 -11.27 -5.06
N ALA A 96 -7.79 -11.88 -6.24
CA ALA A 96 -8.31 -13.23 -6.50
C ALA A 96 -7.66 -14.30 -5.60
N GLU A 97 -6.34 -14.23 -5.41
CA GLU A 97 -5.64 -15.15 -4.50
C GLU A 97 -6.05 -14.93 -3.05
N LEU A 98 -6.23 -13.67 -2.63
CA LEU A 98 -6.75 -13.35 -1.30
C LEU A 98 -8.17 -13.92 -1.13
N LYS A 99 -9.05 -13.78 -2.14
CA LYS A 99 -10.37 -14.41 -2.10
C LYS A 99 -10.27 -15.93 -1.97
N ASP A 100 -9.46 -16.59 -2.79
CA ASP A 100 -9.32 -18.05 -2.76
C ASP A 100 -8.74 -18.56 -1.42
N ILE A 101 -8.01 -17.71 -0.69
CA ILE A 101 -7.55 -18.01 0.67
C ILE A 101 -8.70 -17.91 1.67
N LEU A 102 -9.51 -16.84 1.57
CA LEU A 102 -10.59 -16.51 2.51
C LEU A 102 -11.91 -17.26 2.26
N ASP A 103 -12.09 -17.85 1.07
CA ASP A 103 -13.24 -18.68 0.64
C ASP A 103 -12.66 -20.01 0.14
N GLU A 104 -12.30 -20.88 1.10
CA GLU A 104 -11.57 -22.13 0.83
C GLU A 104 -12.48 -23.19 0.20
N ASP A 105 -13.77 -23.18 0.56
CA ASP A 105 -14.74 -24.14 0.04
C ASP A 105 -15.35 -23.72 -1.31
N GLY A 106 -15.14 -22.47 -1.71
CA GLY A 106 -15.46 -21.92 -3.02
C GLY A 106 -16.94 -21.62 -3.20
N ASP A 107 -17.70 -21.47 -2.12
CA ASP A 107 -19.12 -21.20 -2.16
C ASP A 107 -19.47 -19.72 -2.39
N GLY A 108 -18.48 -18.83 -2.24
CA GLY A 108 -18.60 -17.39 -2.46
C GLY A 108 -19.07 -16.60 -1.23
N GLU A 109 -19.32 -17.25 -0.10
CA GLU A 109 -19.40 -16.63 1.21
C GLU A 109 -17.97 -16.39 1.70
N LEU A 110 -17.72 -15.22 2.30
CA LEU A 110 -16.45 -14.99 3.00
C LEU A 110 -16.74 -14.93 4.48
N ALA A 111 -15.97 -15.67 5.25
CA ALA A 111 -16.12 -15.69 6.70
C ALA A 111 -15.88 -14.32 7.34
N ASP A 112 -16.84 -13.90 8.18
CA ASP A 112 -16.64 -12.83 9.16
C ASP A 112 -16.41 -13.40 10.55
N TYR A 113 -15.15 -13.75 10.82
CA TYR A 113 -14.73 -14.30 12.09
C TYR A 113 -14.91 -13.34 13.26
N ARG A 114 -15.08 -12.02 13.03
CA ARG A 114 -15.38 -11.05 14.10
C ARG A 114 -16.75 -11.31 14.73
N ASN A 115 -17.69 -11.82 13.94
CA ASN A 115 -19.05 -12.14 14.35
C ASN A 115 -19.26 -13.63 14.66
N GLY A 116 -18.18 -14.43 14.66
CA GLY A 116 -18.23 -15.88 14.88
C GLY A 116 -18.92 -16.64 13.75
N ARG A 117 -19.10 -16.01 12.58
CA ARG A 117 -19.57 -16.67 11.36
C ARG A 117 -18.35 -17.16 10.59
N SER A 118 -18.31 -18.45 10.31
CA SER A 118 -17.23 -19.03 9.51
C SER A 118 -17.60 -19.24 8.05
N GLY A 119 -18.87 -19.10 7.63
CA GLY A 119 -19.33 -19.42 6.27
C GLY A 119 -19.27 -20.91 5.90
N GLY A 120 -18.35 -21.66 6.47
CA GLY A 120 -17.92 -22.97 5.95
C GLY A 120 -16.40 -23.04 5.91
N ASP A 121 -15.75 -21.88 5.86
CA ASP A 121 -14.31 -21.66 5.77
C ASP A 121 -13.54 -21.93 7.07
N ASP A 122 -12.32 -22.46 6.90
CA ASP A 122 -11.34 -22.64 7.97
C ASP A 122 -10.37 -21.44 8.02
N ILE A 123 -10.30 -20.80 9.18
CA ILE A 123 -9.40 -19.66 9.40
C ILE A 123 -7.91 -20.05 9.32
N ALA A 124 -7.56 -21.34 9.30
CA ALA A 124 -6.19 -21.83 9.46
C ALA A 124 -5.17 -21.22 8.48
N ASN A 125 -5.56 -20.95 7.23
CA ASN A 125 -4.71 -20.36 6.20
C ASN A 125 -4.85 -18.82 6.09
N ASP A 126 -5.83 -18.24 6.78
CA ASP A 126 -6.26 -16.88 6.56
C ASP A 126 -5.29 -15.86 7.14
N PRO A 127 -4.90 -14.82 6.38
CA PRO A 127 -4.21 -13.68 6.95
C PRO A 127 -5.18 -12.79 7.73
N LEU A 128 -4.64 -12.01 8.66
CA LEU A 128 -5.36 -10.86 9.20
C LEU A 128 -5.46 -9.80 8.09
N VAL A 129 -6.66 -9.54 7.58
CA VAL A 129 -6.90 -8.51 6.57
C VAL A 129 -7.11 -7.17 7.24
N VAL A 130 -6.37 -6.14 6.85
CA VAL A 130 -6.45 -4.79 7.44
C VAL A 130 -6.70 -3.74 6.38
N ASP A 131 -7.76 -2.96 6.58
CA ASP A 131 -8.08 -1.79 5.78
C ASP A 131 -7.37 -0.56 6.34
N ILE A 132 -6.61 0.14 5.49
CA ILE A 132 -5.92 1.40 5.84
C ILE A 132 -6.50 2.61 5.10
N ARG A 133 -7.69 2.48 4.49
CA ARG A 133 -8.51 3.60 4.01
C ARG A 133 -9.03 4.43 5.20
N ASN A 134 -9.77 5.48 4.90
CA ASN A 134 -10.39 6.26 5.97
C ASN A 134 -11.53 5.44 6.62
N GLN A 135 -11.89 5.79 7.86
CA GLN A 135 -12.88 5.04 8.62
C GLN A 135 -14.26 5.04 7.95
N THR A 136 -14.68 6.17 7.37
CA THR A 136 -16.01 6.29 6.74
C THR A 136 -16.16 5.36 5.54
N ASP A 137 -15.10 5.19 4.73
CA ASP A 137 -15.13 4.29 3.58
C ASP A 137 -15.10 2.82 4.01
N TYR A 138 -14.33 2.49 5.06
CA TYR A 138 -14.38 1.17 5.69
C TYR A 138 -15.80 0.86 6.24
N ASP A 139 -16.38 1.81 6.98
CA ASP A 139 -17.72 1.67 7.57
C ASP A 139 -18.83 1.52 6.52
N THR A 140 -18.60 2.07 5.32
CA THR A 140 -19.53 1.99 4.18
C THR A 140 -19.44 0.62 3.51
N SER A 141 -18.23 0.15 3.22
CA SER A 141 -18.00 -1.15 2.58
C SER A 141 -16.53 -1.55 2.71
N HIS A 142 -16.30 -2.78 3.15
CA HIS A 142 -14.97 -3.37 3.25
C HIS A 142 -15.00 -4.85 2.86
N ILE A 143 -13.81 -5.44 2.68
CA ILE A 143 -13.65 -6.90 2.56
C ILE A 143 -14.19 -7.54 3.86
N PRO A 144 -15.09 -8.54 3.81
CA PRO A 144 -15.58 -9.22 5.00
C PRO A 144 -14.44 -9.73 5.89
N GLY A 145 -14.65 -9.65 7.20
CA GLY A 145 -13.63 -10.02 8.19
C GLY A 145 -12.44 -9.04 8.30
N ALA A 146 -12.27 -8.08 7.39
CA ALA A 146 -11.20 -7.09 7.50
C ALA A 146 -11.37 -6.19 8.72
N VAL A 147 -10.26 -5.77 9.32
CA VAL A 147 -10.26 -4.85 10.47
C VAL A 147 -9.75 -3.46 10.08
N TRP A 148 -10.25 -2.43 10.77
CA TRP A 148 -9.74 -1.08 10.69
C TRP A 148 -9.27 -0.62 12.06
N ILE A 149 -8.07 -0.02 12.13
CA ILE A 149 -7.52 0.53 13.39
C ILE A 149 -7.27 2.03 13.29
N THR A 150 -6.75 2.49 12.14
CA THR A 150 -6.35 3.87 11.91
C THR A 150 -6.08 4.11 10.42
N GLY A 151 -6.10 5.37 10.00
CA GLY A 151 -5.64 5.76 8.67
C GLY A 151 -4.13 5.56 8.49
N VAL A 152 -3.69 5.42 7.23
CA VAL A 152 -2.28 5.13 6.92
C VAL A 152 -1.26 6.12 7.50
N GLU A 153 -1.66 7.36 7.74
CA GLU A 153 -0.81 8.43 8.27
C GLU A 153 -0.19 8.05 9.62
N ARG A 154 -0.91 7.23 10.40
CA ARG A 154 -0.52 6.82 11.74
C ARG A 154 -0.18 5.34 11.86
N ILE A 155 -0.35 4.54 10.80
CA ILE A 155 -0.25 3.07 10.87
C ILE A 155 1.11 2.58 11.40
N ALA A 156 2.17 3.36 11.18
CA ALA A 156 3.53 3.06 11.61
C ALA A 156 3.94 3.72 12.94
N GLU A 157 3.02 4.40 13.62
CA GLU A 157 3.19 4.88 15.00
C GLU A 157 3.19 3.69 15.98
N GLN A 158 3.84 3.85 17.13
CA GLN A 158 4.06 2.75 18.06
C GLN A 158 2.75 2.17 18.63
N ASP A 159 1.78 3.03 18.94
CA ASP A 159 0.46 2.60 19.43
C ASP A 159 -0.30 1.77 18.39
N SER A 160 -0.23 2.17 17.13
CA SER A 160 -0.85 1.47 16.00
C SER A 160 -0.17 0.12 15.75
N ILE A 161 1.16 0.05 15.89
CA ILE A 161 1.91 -1.21 15.81
C ILE A 161 1.55 -2.16 16.95
N ASP A 162 1.41 -1.65 18.17
CA ASP A 162 1.02 -2.46 19.32
C ASP A 162 -0.40 -3.03 19.13
N GLN A 163 -1.33 -2.22 18.59
CA GLN A 163 -2.66 -2.68 18.22
C GLN A 163 -2.64 -3.75 17.11
N LEU A 164 -1.86 -3.55 16.04
CA LEU A 164 -1.68 -4.56 14.98
C LEU A 164 -1.15 -5.88 15.54
N ASN A 165 -0.13 -5.84 16.41
CA ASN A 165 0.42 -7.03 17.03
C ASN A 165 -0.59 -7.75 17.91
N ASN A 166 -1.40 -7.01 18.67
CA ASN A 166 -2.45 -7.61 19.50
C ASN A 166 -3.51 -8.31 18.64
N LEU A 167 -4.00 -7.66 17.59
CA LEU A 167 -4.96 -8.25 16.65
C LEU A 167 -4.37 -9.48 15.96
N LEU A 168 -3.11 -9.41 15.50
CA LEU A 168 -2.45 -10.55 14.87
C LEU A 168 -2.26 -11.72 15.84
N ASN A 169 -1.93 -11.45 17.10
CA ASN A 169 -1.80 -12.49 18.12
C ASN A 169 -3.14 -13.13 18.46
N GLU A 170 -4.22 -12.35 18.50
CA GLU A 170 -5.58 -12.86 18.68
C GLU A 170 -6.02 -13.72 17.48
N HIS A 171 -5.79 -13.23 16.26
CA HIS A 171 -6.03 -13.97 15.02
C HIS A 171 -5.33 -15.34 15.02
N VAL A 172 -4.04 -15.35 15.34
CA VAL A 172 -3.25 -16.60 15.43
C VAL A 172 -3.75 -17.51 16.54
N LYS A 173 -4.17 -16.96 17.68
CA LYS A 173 -4.75 -17.74 18.78
C LYS A 173 -6.07 -18.42 18.37
N ASN A 174 -6.82 -17.80 17.47
CA ASN A 174 -8.06 -18.34 16.92
C ASN A 174 -7.83 -19.35 15.78
N GLY A 175 -6.57 -19.62 15.40
CA GLY A 175 -6.20 -20.57 14.36
C GLY A 175 -5.60 -19.92 13.12
N GLY A 176 -5.73 -18.60 12.99
CA GLY A 176 -5.32 -17.84 11.84
C GLY A 176 -3.82 -17.86 11.51
N LYS A 177 -3.49 -17.61 10.24
CA LYS A 177 -2.10 -17.49 9.80
C LYS A 177 -1.45 -16.24 10.38
N LYS A 178 -0.18 -16.36 10.80
CA LYS A 178 0.64 -15.22 11.27
C LYS A 178 1.12 -14.35 10.10
N GLU A 179 0.18 -13.72 9.41
CA GLU A 179 0.40 -12.87 8.24
C GLU A 179 -0.66 -11.78 8.22
N ILE A 180 -0.27 -10.57 7.84
CA ILE A 180 -1.19 -9.45 7.64
C ILE A 180 -1.25 -9.14 6.15
N VAL A 181 -2.44 -8.93 5.61
CA VAL A 181 -2.63 -8.36 4.27
C VAL A 181 -3.26 -6.98 4.39
N LEU A 182 -2.50 -5.95 4.00
CA LEU A 182 -2.99 -4.57 3.95
C LEU A 182 -3.59 -4.27 2.59
N TYR A 183 -4.63 -3.44 2.58
CA TYR A 183 -5.08 -2.79 1.36
C TYR A 183 -5.49 -1.34 1.61
N CYS A 184 -5.35 -0.54 0.57
CA CYS A 184 -5.95 0.80 0.49
C CYS A 184 -6.85 0.88 -0.76
N TYR A 185 -7.22 2.08 -1.21
CA TYR A 185 -8.03 2.28 -2.42
C TYR A 185 -7.43 1.63 -3.67
N THR A 186 -6.15 1.90 -3.97
CA THR A 186 -5.51 1.53 -5.25
C THR A 186 -4.18 0.77 -5.11
N GLY A 187 -3.86 0.30 -3.90
CA GLY A 187 -2.67 -0.52 -3.62
C GLY A 187 -1.35 0.26 -3.45
N ASN A 188 -1.31 1.56 -3.78
CA ASN A 188 -0.10 2.38 -3.68
C ASN A 188 0.33 2.57 -2.21
N THR A 189 -0.59 3.09 -1.41
CA THR A 189 -0.35 3.44 -0.01
C THR A 189 -0.16 2.21 0.86
N SER A 190 -0.87 1.11 0.59
CA SER A 190 -0.67 -0.17 1.28
C SER A 190 0.69 -0.78 0.96
N GLY A 191 1.21 -0.61 -0.27
CA GLY A 191 2.57 -1.03 -0.62
C GLY A 191 3.64 -0.30 0.19
N LEU A 192 3.51 1.03 0.33
CA LEU A 192 4.42 1.84 1.16
C LEU A 192 4.32 1.46 2.64
N ALA A 193 3.10 1.35 3.17
CA ALA A 193 2.85 0.96 4.56
C ALA A 193 3.41 -0.43 4.87
N ALA A 194 3.23 -1.41 3.97
CA ALA A 194 3.79 -2.75 4.10
C ALA A 194 5.33 -2.71 4.18
N GLY A 195 5.98 -1.86 3.38
CA GLY A 195 7.43 -1.65 3.48
C GLY A 195 7.87 -1.12 4.84
N VAL A 196 7.17 -0.09 5.36
CA VAL A 196 7.50 0.53 6.66
C VAL A 196 7.22 -0.41 7.84
N LEU A 197 6.08 -1.09 7.85
CA LEU A 197 5.71 -2.03 8.90
C LEU A 197 6.57 -3.29 8.86
N GLY A 198 6.85 -3.78 7.65
CA GLY A 198 7.85 -4.80 7.41
C GLY A 198 9.22 -4.41 7.98
N ALA A 199 9.64 -3.14 7.82
CA ALA A 199 10.85 -2.57 8.41
C ALA A 199 10.90 -2.64 9.95
N LYS A 200 9.74 -2.74 10.57
CA LYS A 200 9.57 -2.87 12.02
C LYS A 200 9.34 -4.32 12.46
N GLY A 201 9.52 -5.29 11.56
CA GLY A 201 9.41 -6.71 11.84
C GLY A 201 7.99 -7.27 11.80
N ILE A 202 7.02 -6.51 11.28
CA ILE A 202 5.63 -6.94 11.16
C ILE A 202 5.48 -7.83 9.91
N PRO A 203 4.86 -9.03 10.02
CA PRO A 203 4.73 -9.96 8.90
C PRO A 203 3.60 -9.53 7.96
N VAL A 204 3.89 -8.59 7.08
CA VAL A 204 2.87 -7.88 6.28
C VAL A 204 3.08 -8.02 4.78
N LYS A 205 1.98 -8.12 4.05
CA LYS A 205 1.89 -8.04 2.59
C LYS A 205 0.91 -6.95 2.17
N SER A 206 0.99 -6.52 0.92
CA SER A 206 0.05 -5.58 0.31
C SER A 206 -0.83 -6.28 -0.73
N MET A 207 -2.12 -6.03 -0.72
CA MET A 207 -3.02 -6.44 -1.79
C MET A 207 -2.76 -5.59 -3.03
N MET A 208 -2.48 -6.25 -4.16
CA MET A 208 -2.22 -5.60 -5.44
C MET A 208 -3.44 -4.80 -5.91
N TYR A 209 -3.19 -3.59 -6.41
CA TYR A 209 -4.17 -2.65 -6.95
C TYR A 209 -5.30 -2.21 -5.99
N GLY A 210 -5.31 -2.66 -4.73
CA GLY A 210 -6.21 -2.15 -3.70
C GLY A 210 -7.69 -2.50 -3.91
N PHE A 211 -8.53 -2.00 -3.01
CA PHE A 211 -9.94 -2.34 -2.92
C PHE A 211 -10.75 -1.89 -4.15
N ASP A 212 -10.59 -0.65 -4.58
CA ASP A 212 -11.44 -0.10 -5.64
C ASP A 212 -11.13 -0.69 -7.01
N ILE A 213 -9.86 -1.06 -7.25
CA ILE A 213 -9.45 -1.62 -8.54
C ILE A 213 -9.55 -3.13 -8.55
N ALA A 214 -8.91 -3.80 -7.59
CA ALA A 214 -8.77 -5.25 -7.65
C ALA A 214 -9.97 -5.98 -7.05
N TRP A 215 -10.55 -5.44 -5.97
CA TRP A 215 -11.63 -6.11 -5.24
C TRP A 215 -13.00 -5.76 -5.83
N GLN A 216 -13.35 -4.48 -5.83
CA GLN A 216 -14.59 -4.00 -6.45
C GLN A 216 -14.55 -4.04 -7.98
N GLY A 217 -13.36 -4.12 -8.58
CA GLY A 217 -13.19 -4.06 -10.01
C GLY A 217 -13.37 -2.64 -10.56
N THR A 218 -12.79 -2.40 -11.73
CA THR A 218 -13.13 -1.21 -12.54
C THR A 218 -13.58 -1.64 -13.92
N LYS A 219 -14.25 -0.75 -14.64
CA LYS A 219 -14.62 -0.98 -16.05
C LYS A 219 -13.41 -1.26 -16.96
N SER A 220 -12.21 -0.87 -16.55
CA SER A 220 -11.04 -0.76 -17.43
C SER A 220 -9.86 -1.66 -17.06
N ALA A 221 -9.75 -2.15 -15.82
CA ALA A 221 -8.56 -2.84 -15.33
C ALA A 221 -8.84 -4.26 -14.82
N ASP A 222 -9.88 -4.45 -14.00
CA ASP A 222 -10.16 -5.75 -13.36
C ASP A 222 -11.66 -5.96 -13.19
N LYS A 223 -12.11 -7.21 -13.36
CA LYS A 223 -13.49 -7.59 -13.03
C LYS A 223 -13.63 -7.62 -11.51
N ALA A 224 -14.78 -7.16 -11.03
CA ALA A 224 -15.14 -7.28 -9.62
C ALA A 224 -14.98 -8.73 -9.16
N ILE A 225 -14.29 -8.89 -8.03
CA ILE A 225 -14.30 -10.12 -7.28
C ILE A 225 -15.74 -10.29 -6.77
N ARG A 226 -16.38 -11.41 -7.15
CA ARG A 226 -17.75 -11.71 -6.72
C ARG A 226 -17.67 -12.42 -5.37
N ALA A 227 -17.63 -11.64 -4.30
CA ALA A 227 -17.73 -12.13 -2.94
C ALA A 227 -18.45 -11.07 -2.12
N ASP A 228 -19.50 -11.46 -1.40
CA ASP A 228 -20.31 -10.52 -0.65
C ASP A 228 -19.45 -9.62 0.25
N MET A 229 -19.80 -8.34 0.39
CA MET A 229 -19.09 -7.38 1.24
C MET A 229 -19.87 -7.13 2.51
N GLU A 230 -19.25 -6.50 3.52
CA GLU A 230 -19.95 -6.12 4.75
C GLU A 230 -19.98 -4.60 4.96
N ASP A 231 -21.10 -4.11 5.47
CA ASP A 231 -21.22 -2.76 6.02
C ASP A 231 -20.71 -2.73 7.49
N SER A 232 -20.63 -1.52 8.07
CA SER A 232 -20.30 -1.33 9.50
C SER A 232 -21.19 -2.07 10.50
N GLY A 233 -22.37 -2.54 10.07
CA GLY A 233 -23.28 -3.34 10.88
C GLY A 233 -23.08 -4.85 10.74
N GLY A 234 -22.12 -5.30 9.91
CA GLY A 234 -21.93 -6.73 9.59
C GLY A 234 -23.04 -7.30 8.70
N ASN A 235 -23.77 -6.45 7.98
CA ASN A 235 -24.73 -6.91 6.98
C ASN A 235 -24.03 -7.10 5.65
N THR A 236 -24.32 -8.26 5.04
CA THR A 236 -23.94 -8.58 3.67
C THR A 236 -24.53 -7.56 2.69
N ILE A 237 -23.67 -6.88 1.93
CA ILE A 237 -24.01 -6.04 0.79
C ILE A 237 -23.43 -6.67 -0.47
N GLY A 238 -24.30 -6.94 -1.46
CA GLY A 238 -23.87 -7.62 -2.69
C GLY A 238 -22.86 -6.82 -3.51
N CYS A 239 -21.95 -7.50 -4.19
CA CYS A 239 -21.02 -6.90 -5.15
C CYS A 239 -21.74 -6.30 -6.37
N GLY A 240 -22.00 -5.00 -6.34
CA GLY A 240 -22.29 -4.19 -7.52
C GLY A 240 -23.60 -4.49 -8.24
N GLY A 241 -24.48 -3.49 -8.27
CA GLY A 241 -25.37 -3.25 -9.42
C GLY A 241 -24.67 -2.34 -10.42
#